data_AF-A0A1C6Z4Q0-F1
#
_entry.id   AF-A0A1C6Z4Q0-F1
#
_cell.length_a   1.000
_cell.length_b   1.000
_cell.length_c   1.000
_cell.angle_alpha   90.00
_cell.angle_beta   90.00
_cell.angle_gamma   90.00
#
_symmetry.space_group_name_H-M   'P 1'
#
loop_
_entity.id
_entity.type
_entity.pdbx_description
1 polymer ?
#
loop_
_entity_poly.entity_id
_entity_poly.type
_entity_poly.pdbx_seq_one_letter_code
_entity_poly.pdbx_strand_id
1 'polypeptide(L)'
;MQVGLSTSSLQTSTTSPLTRGGIDAPQSVRNRGITDTTSASPASFPESPLISARPLRYNVQLNQQLTAVQQADSFLSQTESQLLQLRHSATHSQTRPDTIRQQAKGLQSLLDNRAQLSGNTVDRHFNVKLEGKTQVNFALPDGEKLLQGGDAETLVFSLGGNKREMAAVSLTQNSSERQAIMRLNQGLGRFGVHARQDSTGDVTFSVDESRWERVSTHLSVRGEGKRFNSTFSSLTPKPEPAIGDVLKQIAAQPERLRERGTEVLTALEQITHQRGKLRFQQERVRTRIEGMATPYEPQQALAVSQALGEHLQNSSSQFSSLNQALSAQANVRLGTVKNLLG
;
A
#
# COMPACT_ATOMS: atom_id res chain seq x y z
N MET A 1 -46.66 -53.32 32.13
CA MET A 1 -46.54 -53.66 30.71
C MET A 1 -45.16 -53.22 30.21
N GLN A 2 -44.44 -54.14 29.56
CA GLN A 2 -43.21 -53.98 28.73
C GLN A 2 -42.00 -53.24 29.33
N VAL A 3 -40.93 -53.93 29.79
CA VAL A 3 -39.76 -54.57 29.09
C VAL A 3 -38.87 -53.61 28.31
N GLY A 4 -37.62 -53.38 28.77
CA GLY A 4 -36.37 -53.76 28.09
C GLY A 4 -35.78 -52.58 27.29
N LEU A 5 -34.49 -52.22 27.32
CA LEU A 5 -33.28 -53.04 27.19
C LEU A 5 -32.06 -52.31 27.78
N SER A 6 -31.17 -53.10 28.37
CA SER A 6 -29.79 -52.77 28.75
C SER A 6 -28.85 -52.94 27.55
N THR A 7 -27.82 -52.11 27.43
CA THR A 7 -26.56 -52.48 26.74
C THR A 7 -25.36 -51.96 27.52
N SER A 8 -24.57 -52.92 28.02
CA SER A 8 -23.29 -52.73 28.71
C SER A 8 -22.13 -52.72 27.71
N SER A 9 -21.06 -51.98 28.01
CA SER A 9 -19.65 -52.31 27.75
C SER A 9 -18.78 -51.14 28.23
N LEU A 10 -17.56 -51.26 28.74
CA LEU A 10 -16.74 -52.37 29.21
C LEU A 10 -15.66 -51.70 30.08
N GLN A 11 -15.47 -52.16 31.32
CA GLN A 11 -14.33 -51.76 32.15
C GLN A 11 -13.08 -52.49 31.66
N THR A 12 -11.94 -51.80 31.60
CA THR A 12 -10.62 -52.42 31.72
C THR A 12 -9.78 -51.60 32.68
N SER A 13 -9.78 -52.04 33.93
CA SER A 13 -8.77 -51.72 34.93
C SER A 13 -7.71 -52.83 34.90
N THR A 14 -6.45 -52.48 34.74
CA THR A 14 -5.31 -53.32 35.13
C THR A 14 -4.55 -52.60 36.24
N THR A 15 -4.62 -53.21 37.41
CA THR A 15 -3.86 -52.90 38.62
C THR A 15 -2.49 -53.56 38.57
N SER A 16 -1.43 -52.87 39.02
CA SER A 16 -0.30 -53.44 39.80
C SER A 16 0.79 -52.39 40.13
N PRO A 17 1.58 -52.56 41.21
CA PRO A 17 1.55 -51.62 42.34
C PRO A 17 2.95 -51.18 42.88
N LEU A 18 2.95 -50.47 44.03
CA LEU A 18 4.04 -50.28 45.02
C LEU A 18 5.13 -49.25 44.68
N THR A 19 5.64 -48.32 45.51
CA THR A 19 5.40 -47.86 46.90
C THR A 19 6.21 -46.56 47.17
N ARG A 20 5.67 -45.69 48.03
CA ARG A 20 6.27 -44.64 48.93
C ARG A 20 6.87 -43.32 48.39
N GLY A 21 6.30 -42.24 48.95
CA GLY A 21 6.95 -40.95 49.21
C GLY A 21 5.95 -39.79 49.24
N GLY A 22 5.21 -39.62 50.34
CA GLY A 22 4.16 -38.61 50.46
C GLY A 22 4.63 -37.26 51.01
N ILE A 23 3.87 -36.20 50.71
CA ILE A 23 3.63 -35.07 51.61
C ILE A 23 2.19 -34.56 51.36
N ASP A 24 1.48 -34.35 52.47
CA ASP A 24 0.06 -34.03 52.64
C ASP A 24 -0.50 -32.81 51.90
N ALA A 25 -1.73 -32.95 51.40
CA ALA A 25 -2.67 -31.85 51.19
C ALA A 25 -4.05 -32.27 51.69
N PRO A 26 -4.65 -31.60 52.69
CA PRO A 26 -6.01 -31.91 53.11
C PRO A 26 -7.03 -31.23 52.19
N GLN A 27 -7.94 -32.07 51.68
CA GLN A 27 -9.17 -31.68 51.00
C GLN A 27 -10.27 -31.31 52.01
N SER A 28 -11.03 -30.26 51.67
CA SER A 28 -12.47 -29.99 51.89
C SER A 28 -12.61 -28.47 52.14
N VAL A 29 -13.49 -27.73 51.47
CA VAL A 29 -14.94 -27.74 51.65
C VAL A 29 -15.65 -27.09 50.44
N ARG A 30 -16.63 -27.82 49.89
CA ARG A 30 -17.90 -27.42 49.22
C ARG A 30 -18.03 -26.04 48.52
N ASN A 31 -18.36 -26.14 47.23
CA ASN A 31 -19.05 -25.14 46.42
C ASN A 31 -20.34 -24.59 47.09
N ARG A 32 -20.44 -23.26 47.17
CA ARG A 32 -21.70 -22.52 47.24
C ARG A 32 -21.71 -21.51 46.09
N GLY A 33 -22.79 -21.54 45.31
CA GLY A 33 -22.92 -20.83 44.04
C GLY A 33 -22.74 -19.31 44.13
N ILE A 34 -22.16 -18.74 43.08
CA ILE A 34 -22.02 -17.30 42.87
C ILE A 34 -22.80 -16.98 41.60
N THR A 35 -23.99 -16.40 41.77
CA THR A 35 -24.67 -15.65 40.71
C THR A 35 -24.16 -14.21 40.72
N ASP A 36 -24.01 -13.67 39.51
CA ASP A 36 -23.63 -12.30 39.14
C ASP A 36 -23.96 -11.18 40.14
N THR A 37 -22.97 -10.30 40.36
CA THR A 37 -23.01 -8.84 40.09
C THR A 37 -21.86 -8.18 40.85
N THR A 38 -20.90 -7.59 40.12
CA THR A 38 -20.34 -6.24 40.35
C THR A 38 -19.17 -6.04 39.38
N SER A 39 -19.37 -5.05 38.53
CA SER A 39 -18.47 -4.47 37.54
C SER A 39 -17.03 -4.33 38.04
N ALA A 40 -16.07 -4.89 37.28
CA ALA A 40 -14.67 -4.57 37.45
C ALA A 40 -14.46 -3.07 37.16
N SER A 41 -14.11 -2.31 38.20
CA SER A 41 -13.67 -0.92 38.06
C SER A 41 -12.30 -0.93 37.37
N PRO A 42 -12.13 -0.27 36.20
CA PRO A 42 -10.82 -0.15 35.59
C PRO A 42 -9.97 0.79 36.45
N ALA A 43 -8.75 0.36 36.75
CA ALA A 43 -7.76 1.17 37.43
C ALA A 43 -7.60 2.53 36.71
N SER A 44 -8.08 3.59 37.36
CA SER A 44 -7.94 4.97 36.90
C SER A 44 -6.57 5.49 37.37
N PHE A 45 -5.59 5.34 36.49
CA PHE A 45 -4.33 6.11 36.49
C PHE A 45 -4.16 6.69 35.08
N PRO A 46 -3.61 7.91 34.92
CA PRO A 46 -4.05 8.82 33.87
C PRO A 46 -3.21 8.67 32.60
N GLU A 47 -3.67 7.86 31.64
CA GLU A 47 -3.37 8.12 30.23
C GLU A 47 -4.47 9.02 29.66
N SER A 48 -4.28 10.32 29.87
CA SER A 48 -4.74 11.44 29.05
C SER A 48 -5.57 11.11 27.79
N PRO A 49 -6.79 11.67 27.65
CA PRO A 49 -7.34 11.96 26.33
C PRO A 49 -6.65 13.20 25.68
N LEU A 50 -5.50 13.64 26.22
CA LEU A 50 -4.84 14.91 25.91
C LEU A 50 -3.54 14.80 25.12
N ILE A 51 -3.14 13.61 24.69
CA ILE A 51 -2.13 13.45 23.63
C ILE A 51 -2.82 12.75 22.45
N SER A 52 -3.48 13.57 21.64
CA SER A 52 -4.03 13.19 20.34
C SER A 52 -4.99 11.99 20.36
N ALA A 53 -6.28 12.23 20.60
CA ALA A 53 -7.34 11.26 20.29
C ALA A 53 -7.42 10.88 18.78
N ARG A 54 -6.49 11.38 17.95
CA ARG A 54 -6.28 10.96 16.56
C ARG A 54 -4.79 10.94 16.24
N PRO A 55 -4.23 9.84 15.73
CA PRO A 55 -2.81 9.77 15.42
C PRO A 55 -2.47 10.79 14.32
N LEU A 56 -1.45 11.64 14.53
CA LEU A 56 -0.92 12.59 13.53
C LEU A 56 -0.68 11.96 12.14
N ARG A 57 -0.42 10.65 12.11
CA ARG A 57 -0.25 9.83 10.89
C ARG A 57 -1.46 9.89 9.96
N TYR A 58 -2.67 9.94 10.50
CA TYR A 58 -3.90 9.97 9.71
C TYR A 58 -4.03 11.27 8.91
N ASN A 59 -3.65 12.40 9.51
CA ASN A 59 -3.72 13.71 8.86
C ASN A 59 -2.69 13.85 7.73
N VAL A 60 -1.48 13.29 7.91
CA VAL A 60 -0.44 13.31 6.87
C VAL A 60 -0.86 12.47 5.66
N GLN A 61 -1.42 11.28 5.88
CA GLN A 61 -1.92 10.43 4.80
C GLN A 61 -3.08 11.08 4.05
N LEU A 62 -4.02 11.70 4.78
CA LEU A 62 -5.14 12.42 4.16
C LEU A 62 -4.67 13.60 3.32
N ASN A 63 -3.71 14.39 3.83
CA ASN A 63 -3.14 15.50 3.08
C ASN A 63 -2.41 15.01 1.82
N GLN A 64 -1.65 13.92 1.91
CA GLN A 64 -1.01 13.30 0.74
C GLN A 64 -2.04 12.84 -0.29
N GLN A 65 -3.13 12.20 0.14
CA GLN A 65 -4.23 11.80 -0.73
C GLN A 65 -4.90 13.02 -1.40
N LEU A 66 -5.16 14.10 -0.65
CA LEU A 66 -5.76 15.32 -1.18
C LEU A 66 -4.84 15.98 -2.21
N THR A 67 -3.55 16.11 -1.91
CA THR A 67 -2.56 16.65 -2.84
C THR A 67 -2.47 15.80 -4.11
N ALA A 68 -2.43 14.47 -3.96
CA ALA A 68 -2.42 13.53 -5.08
C ALA A 68 -3.66 13.69 -5.97
N VAL A 69 -4.84 13.78 -5.36
CA VAL A 69 -6.12 14.00 -6.06
C VAL A 69 -6.14 15.34 -6.80
N GLN A 70 -5.65 16.41 -6.18
CA GLN A 70 -5.60 17.75 -6.78
C GLN A 70 -4.62 17.81 -7.96
N GLN A 71 -3.43 17.22 -7.81
CA GLN A 71 -2.43 17.14 -8.88
C GLN A 71 -2.95 16.33 -10.07
N ALA A 72 -3.58 15.18 -9.80
CA ALA A 72 -4.21 14.35 -10.83
C ALA A 72 -5.33 15.11 -11.58
N ASP A 73 -6.27 15.74 -10.86
CA ASP A 73 -7.38 16.48 -11.47
C ASP A 73 -6.89 17.67 -12.29
N SER A 74 -5.93 18.44 -11.75
CA SER A 74 -5.34 19.58 -12.46
C SER A 74 -4.67 19.15 -13.77
N PHE A 75 -3.85 18.11 -13.72
CA PHE A 75 -3.18 17.58 -14.91
C PHE A 75 -4.17 17.06 -15.95
N LEU A 76 -5.16 16.25 -15.54
CA LEU A 76 -6.17 15.68 -16.45
C LEU A 76 -7.05 16.78 -17.05
N SER A 77 -7.46 17.78 -16.25
CA SER A 77 -8.28 18.90 -16.73
C SER A 77 -7.54 19.77 -17.74
N GLN A 78 -6.25 20.03 -17.52
CA GLN A 78 -5.42 20.77 -18.48
C GLN A 78 -5.23 19.98 -19.78
N THR A 79 -4.96 18.68 -19.67
CA THR A 79 -4.76 17.79 -20.82
C THR A 79 -6.03 17.68 -21.67
N GLU A 80 -7.20 17.52 -21.03
CA GLU A 80 -8.50 17.49 -21.71
C GLU A 80 -8.80 18.80 -22.44
N SER A 81 -8.59 19.94 -21.78
CA SER A 81 -8.81 21.27 -22.37
C SER A 81 -7.93 21.47 -23.61
N GLN A 82 -6.65 21.08 -23.52
CA GLN A 82 -5.70 21.19 -24.62
C GLN A 82 -6.07 20.26 -25.78
N LEU A 83 -6.52 19.03 -25.50
CA LEU A 83 -6.98 18.09 -26.53
C LEU A 83 -8.23 18.58 -27.26
N LEU A 84 -9.20 19.16 -26.52
CA LEU A 84 -10.39 19.74 -27.11
C LEU A 84 -10.07 20.94 -28.00
N GLN A 85 -9.18 21.83 -27.54
CA GLN A 85 -8.72 22.97 -28.33
C GLN A 85 -7.97 22.53 -29.59
N LEU A 86 -7.06 21.54 -29.47
CA LEU A 86 -6.33 20.99 -30.61
C LEU A 86 -7.29 20.37 -31.64
N ARG A 87 -8.27 19.59 -31.17
CA ARG A 87 -9.31 19.00 -32.03
C ARG A 87 -10.15 20.06 -32.74
N HIS A 88 -10.64 21.06 -32.00
CA HIS A 88 -11.43 22.16 -32.58
C HIS A 88 -10.64 22.94 -33.63
N SER A 89 -9.37 23.22 -33.34
CA SER A 89 -8.47 23.93 -34.26
C SER A 89 -8.24 23.14 -35.56
N ALA A 90 -8.15 21.81 -35.48
CA ALA A 90 -7.92 20.96 -36.66
C ALA A 90 -9.18 20.69 -37.50
N THR A 91 -10.37 20.71 -36.89
CA THR A 91 -11.64 20.55 -37.61
C THR A 91 -12.04 21.83 -38.35
N HIS A 92 -11.69 23.01 -37.82
CA HIS A 92 -11.88 24.27 -38.53
C HIS A 92 -10.79 24.49 -39.58
N SER A 93 -11.18 24.43 -40.86
CA SER A 93 -10.29 24.65 -42.02
C SER A 93 -9.73 26.07 -42.14
N GLN A 94 -10.33 27.05 -41.44
CA GLN A 94 -9.90 28.45 -41.43
C GLN A 94 -8.82 28.75 -40.38
N THR A 95 -8.52 27.79 -39.51
CA THR A 95 -7.54 27.95 -38.45
C THR A 95 -6.12 27.96 -39.04
N ARG A 96 -5.31 28.97 -38.70
CA ARG A 96 -3.92 29.06 -39.18
C ARG A 96 -3.11 27.85 -38.71
N PRO A 97 -2.29 27.22 -39.57
CA PRO A 97 -1.48 26.06 -39.21
C PRO A 97 -0.55 26.34 -38.02
N ASP A 98 -0.11 27.58 -37.84
CA ASP A 98 0.72 28.00 -36.70
C ASP A 98 0.02 27.83 -35.35
N THR A 99 -1.29 28.07 -35.29
CA THR A 99 -2.07 27.93 -34.06
C THR A 99 -2.25 26.45 -33.67
N ILE A 100 -2.46 25.57 -34.65
CA ILE A 100 -2.53 24.11 -34.43
C ILE A 100 -1.17 23.61 -33.93
N ARG A 101 -0.06 24.09 -34.52
CA ARG A 101 1.29 23.74 -34.06
C ARG A 101 1.58 24.24 -32.65
N GLN A 102 1.13 25.44 -32.30
CA GLN A 102 1.28 25.97 -30.93
C GLN A 102 0.47 25.14 -29.92
N GLN A 103 -0.76 24.78 -30.27
CA GLN A 103 -1.62 23.90 -29.47
C GLN A 103 -0.97 22.52 -29.27
N ALA A 104 -0.39 21.95 -30.33
CA ALA A 104 0.29 20.66 -30.29
C ALA A 104 1.57 20.71 -29.43
N LYS A 105 2.36 21.78 -29.51
CA LYS A 105 3.52 22.01 -28.63
C LYS A 105 3.12 22.11 -27.15
N GLY A 106 2.02 22.81 -26.86
CA GLY A 106 1.47 22.88 -25.50
C GLY A 106 1.10 21.50 -24.96
N LEU A 107 0.41 20.70 -25.77
CA LEU A 107 0.07 19.31 -25.42
C LEU A 107 1.34 18.47 -25.20
N GLN A 108 2.32 18.55 -26.09
CA GLN A 108 3.58 17.82 -25.96
C GLN A 108 4.28 18.17 -24.64
N SER A 109 4.38 19.45 -24.29
CA SER A 109 4.97 19.90 -23.02
C SER A 109 4.23 19.35 -21.81
N LEU A 110 2.89 19.29 -21.83
CA LEU A 110 2.12 18.68 -20.74
C LEU A 110 2.41 17.18 -20.61
N LEU A 111 2.45 16.46 -21.74
CA LEU A 111 2.70 15.02 -21.76
C LEU A 111 4.13 14.65 -21.36
N ASP A 112 5.12 15.48 -21.70
CA ASP A 112 6.52 15.30 -21.30
C ASP A 112 6.71 15.56 -19.81
N ASN A 113 6.02 16.56 -19.25
CA ASN A 113 6.06 16.88 -17.82
C ASN A 113 4.99 16.15 -16.99
N ARG A 114 4.29 15.16 -17.54
CA ARG A 114 3.19 14.43 -16.88
C ARG A 114 3.57 13.93 -15.49
N ALA A 115 4.71 13.25 -15.37
CA ALA A 115 5.15 12.66 -14.10
C ALA A 115 5.31 13.72 -12.99
N GLN A 116 5.85 14.89 -13.35
CA GLN A 116 6.04 16.02 -12.44
C GLN A 116 4.71 16.74 -12.12
N LEU A 117 3.90 17.05 -13.13
CA LEU A 117 2.65 17.81 -12.96
C LEU A 117 1.58 17.00 -12.23
N SER A 118 1.52 15.69 -12.47
CA SER A 118 0.59 14.78 -11.77
C SER A 118 1.16 14.22 -10.47
N GLY A 119 2.43 14.48 -10.11
CA GLY A 119 3.04 13.88 -8.92
C GLY A 119 3.12 12.34 -8.98
N ASN A 120 3.30 11.76 -10.17
CA ASN A 120 3.23 10.31 -10.43
C ASN A 120 1.89 9.64 -10.04
N THR A 121 0.80 10.39 -10.02
CA THR A 121 -0.54 9.83 -9.68
C THR A 121 -1.32 9.39 -10.91
N VAL A 122 -0.95 9.85 -12.10
CA VAL A 122 -1.57 9.47 -13.37
C VAL A 122 -0.59 8.59 -14.12
N ASP A 123 -1.02 7.50 -14.76
CA ASP A 123 -0.14 6.64 -15.57
C ASP A 123 -0.09 7.04 -17.06
N ARG A 124 0.68 6.31 -17.87
CA ARG A 124 0.81 6.56 -19.32
C ARG A 124 -0.48 6.31 -20.09
N HIS A 125 -1.42 5.58 -19.52
CA HIS A 125 -2.77 5.32 -20.05
C HIS A 125 -3.82 6.25 -19.43
N PHE A 126 -3.38 7.31 -18.73
CA PHE A 126 -4.22 8.26 -18.01
C PHE A 126 -5.06 7.66 -16.87
N ASN A 127 -4.77 6.46 -16.40
CA ASN A 127 -5.40 5.93 -15.20
C ASN A 127 -4.86 6.62 -13.96
N VAL A 128 -5.76 6.93 -13.03
CA VAL A 128 -5.40 7.56 -11.77
C VAL A 128 -5.10 6.48 -10.73
N LYS A 129 -3.89 6.53 -10.16
CA LYS A 129 -3.40 5.73 -9.03
C LYS A 129 -3.00 6.68 -7.91
N LEU A 130 -3.93 6.93 -6.99
CA LEU A 130 -3.72 7.82 -5.83
C LEU A 130 -2.80 7.21 -4.77
N GLU A 131 -2.76 5.88 -4.71
CA GLU A 131 -1.95 5.13 -3.77
C GLU A 131 -1.04 4.16 -4.53
N GLY A 132 0.25 4.17 -4.20
CA GLY A 132 1.26 3.34 -4.85
C GLY A 132 1.99 4.05 -5.98
N LYS A 133 2.89 3.31 -6.64
CA LYS A 133 3.72 3.83 -7.73
C LYS A 133 3.11 3.48 -9.08
N THR A 134 3.25 4.40 -10.03
CA THR A 134 2.96 4.13 -11.43
C THR A 134 3.90 3.05 -11.95
N GLN A 135 3.36 2.08 -12.69
CA GLN A 135 4.11 0.99 -13.28
C GLN A 135 3.96 1.01 -14.80
N VAL A 136 5.02 0.60 -15.49
CA VAL A 136 5.05 0.37 -16.93
C VAL A 136 5.10 -1.12 -17.17
N ASN A 137 4.12 -1.62 -17.92
CA ASN A 137 4.14 -2.98 -18.44
C ASN A 137 4.94 -3.01 -19.74
N PHE A 138 5.71 -4.09 -19.92
CA PHE A 138 6.51 -4.29 -21.12
C PHE A 138 6.68 -5.79 -21.40
N ALA A 139 6.87 -6.10 -22.68
CA ALA A 139 7.26 -7.41 -23.14
C ALA A 139 8.77 -7.44 -23.40
N LEU A 140 9.38 -8.59 -23.14
CA LEU A 140 10.75 -8.89 -23.58
C LEU A 140 10.63 -9.83 -24.77
N PRO A 141 11.08 -9.44 -25.99
CA PRO A 141 11.06 -10.34 -27.14
C PRO A 141 11.85 -11.63 -26.90
N ASP A 142 12.96 -11.55 -26.17
CA ASP A 142 13.73 -12.72 -25.73
C ASP A 142 13.22 -13.31 -24.40
N GLY A 143 12.09 -12.82 -23.88
CA GLY A 143 11.49 -13.26 -22.63
C GLY A 143 10.97 -14.70 -22.70
N GLU A 144 10.48 -15.14 -23.84
CA GLU A 144 10.08 -16.54 -24.03
C GLU A 144 11.26 -17.51 -23.86
N LYS A 145 12.47 -17.13 -24.30
CA LYS A 145 13.69 -17.93 -24.10
C LYS A 145 14.06 -18.07 -22.60
N LEU A 146 13.67 -17.10 -21.77
CA LEU A 146 13.82 -17.19 -20.31
C LEU A 146 12.90 -18.24 -19.70
N LEU A 147 11.79 -18.57 -20.36
CA LEU A 147 10.71 -19.40 -19.83
C LEU A 147 10.70 -20.80 -20.43
N GLN A 148 11.25 -20.97 -21.64
CA GLN A 148 11.37 -22.26 -22.30
C GLN A 148 12.01 -23.28 -21.34
N GLY A 149 11.31 -24.39 -21.12
CA GLY A 149 11.82 -25.51 -20.35
C GLY A 149 13.05 -26.07 -21.07
N GLY A 150 14.18 -26.11 -20.37
CA GLY A 150 15.44 -26.53 -20.97
C GLY A 150 16.45 -26.87 -19.88
N ASP A 151 17.71 -26.93 -20.29
CA ASP A 151 18.82 -27.23 -19.39
C ASP A 151 18.93 -26.24 -18.24
N ALA A 152 19.51 -26.74 -17.13
CA ALA A 152 19.92 -25.88 -16.03
C ALA A 152 20.97 -24.87 -16.54
N GLU A 153 20.73 -23.59 -16.28
CA GLU A 153 21.59 -22.48 -16.68
C GLU A 153 21.48 -21.35 -15.64
N THR A 154 22.61 -20.73 -15.31
CA THR A 154 22.62 -19.50 -14.50
C THR A 154 22.73 -18.28 -15.39
N LEU A 155 21.69 -17.45 -15.37
CA LEU A 155 21.63 -16.19 -16.12
C LEU A 155 22.07 -15.03 -15.23
N VAL A 156 23.03 -14.24 -15.67
CA VAL A 156 23.46 -13.01 -15.01
C VAL A 156 22.85 -11.83 -15.73
N PHE A 157 21.91 -11.16 -15.08
CA PHE A 157 21.36 -9.90 -15.54
C PHE A 157 22.18 -8.74 -15.01
N SER A 158 22.42 -7.74 -15.86
CA SER A 158 23.01 -6.49 -15.44
C SER A 158 22.17 -5.30 -15.87
N LEU A 159 21.99 -4.35 -14.95
CA LEU A 159 21.36 -3.07 -15.20
C LEU A 159 22.41 -1.96 -15.07
N GLY A 160 22.75 -1.34 -16.20
CA GLY A 160 23.67 -0.19 -16.26
C GLY A 160 23.10 1.08 -15.62
N GLY A 161 23.88 2.17 -15.61
CA GLY A 161 23.55 3.46 -14.97
C GLY A 161 24.67 3.94 -14.03
N ASN A 162 24.34 4.73 -13.01
CA ASN A 162 25.34 5.29 -12.07
C ASN A 162 26.11 4.21 -11.29
N LYS A 163 25.47 3.07 -11.02
CA LYS A 163 26.10 1.87 -10.44
C LYS A 163 25.62 0.66 -11.21
N ARG A 164 26.54 -0.18 -11.68
CA ARG A 164 26.17 -1.41 -12.38
C ARG A 164 25.66 -2.42 -11.36
N GLU A 165 24.36 -2.70 -11.42
CA GLU A 165 23.73 -3.70 -10.55
C GLU A 165 23.67 -5.03 -11.30
N MET A 166 24.02 -6.12 -10.62
CA MET A 166 24.00 -7.47 -11.21
C MET A 166 23.18 -8.41 -10.33
N ALA A 167 22.38 -9.24 -10.98
CA ALA A 167 21.58 -10.28 -10.34
C ALA A 167 21.73 -11.59 -11.12
N ALA A 168 22.11 -12.65 -10.42
CA ALA A 168 22.15 -13.99 -10.97
C ALA A 168 20.82 -14.70 -10.71
N VAL A 169 20.31 -15.39 -11.72
CA VAL A 169 19.10 -16.20 -11.68
C VAL A 169 19.47 -17.60 -12.16
N SER A 170 19.43 -18.57 -11.26
CA SER A 170 19.65 -19.98 -11.61
C SER A 170 18.32 -20.61 -12.00
N LEU A 171 18.22 -21.03 -13.26
CA LEU A 171 17.11 -21.80 -13.80
C LEU A 171 17.46 -23.28 -13.72
N THR A 172 16.57 -24.09 -13.18
CA THR A 172 16.78 -25.54 -13.03
C THR A 172 16.33 -26.29 -14.28
N GLN A 173 16.90 -27.48 -14.49
CA GLN A 173 16.50 -28.33 -15.60
C GLN A 173 15.02 -28.71 -15.50
N ASN A 174 14.29 -28.67 -16.62
CA ASN A 174 12.85 -28.97 -16.70
C ASN A 174 11.98 -28.13 -15.73
N SER A 175 12.39 -26.90 -15.39
CA SER A 175 11.55 -26.01 -14.60
C SER A 175 10.24 -25.71 -15.32
N SER A 176 9.10 -25.77 -14.61
CA SER A 176 7.86 -25.25 -15.16
C SER A 176 7.96 -23.72 -15.37
N GLU A 177 7.19 -23.17 -16.31
CA GLU A 177 7.17 -21.72 -16.59
C GLU A 177 6.92 -20.91 -15.31
N ARG A 178 6.02 -21.38 -14.44
CA ARG A 178 5.76 -20.75 -13.14
C ARG A 178 6.99 -20.74 -12.22
N GLN A 179 7.77 -21.81 -12.20
CA GLN A 179 9.02 -21.86 -11.43
C GLN A 179 10.09 -20.93 -12.03
N ALA A 180 10.18 -20.85 -13.35
CA ALA A 180 11.07 -19.91 -14.04
C ALA A 180 10.71 -18.46 -13.69
N ILE A 181 9.41 -18.10 -13.70
CA ILE A 181 8.92 -16.77 -13.30
C ILE A 181 9.23 -16.47 -11.83
N MET A 182 9.05 -17.43 -10.92
CA MET A 182 9.40 -17.23 -9.51
C MET A 182 10.89 -16.92 -9.32
N ARG A 183 11.77 -17.68 -9.99
CA ARG A 183 13.23 -17.44 -9.97
C ARG A 183 13.60 -16.10 -10.60
N LEU A 184 12.94 -15.75 -11.70
CA LEU A 184 13.14 -14.49 -12.40
C LEU A 184 12.71 -13.31 -11.51
N ASN A 185 11.58 -13.41 -10.83
CA ASN A 185 11.12 -12.41 -9.86
C ASN A 185 12.06 -12.28 -8.67
N GLN A 186 12.68 -13.37 -8.21
CA GLN A 186 13.67 -13.33 -7.14
C GLN A 186 14.93 -12.56 -7.54
N GLY A 187 15.43 -12.74 -8.78
CA GLY A 187 16.61 -12.02 -9.25
C GLY A 187 16.32 -10.60 -9.73
N LEU A 188 15.35 -10.45 -10.65
CA LEU A 188 14.97 -9.17 -11.24
C LEU A 188 14.25 -8.24 -10.26
N GLY A 189 13.71 -8.76 -9.16
CA GLY A 189 13.12 -7.96 -8.09
C GLY A 189 14.09 -6.93 -7.52
N ARG A 190 15.41 -7.18 -7.57
CA ARG A 190 16.45 -6.20 -7.18
C ARG A 190 16.41 -4.95 -8.07
N PHE A 191 16.11 -5.12 -9.35
CA PHE A 191 15.94 -4.03 -10.30
C PHE A 191 14.54 -3.39 -10.20
N GLY A 192 13.62 -3.98 -9.42
CA GLY A 192 12.21 -3.59 -9.35
C GLY A 192 11.39 -4.06 -10.55
N VAL A 193 11.88 -5.08 -11.27
CA VAL A 193 11.18 -5.69 -12.39
C VAL A 193 10.47 -6.96 -11.91
N HIS A 194 9.19 -7.09 -12.24
CA HIS A 194 8.35 -8.22 -11.89
C HIS A 194 7.73 -8.83 -13.14
N ALA A 195 7.92 -10.13 -13.33
CA ALA A 195 7.28 -10.94 -14.36
C ALA A 195 5.97 -11.52 -13.83
N ARG A 196 4.92 -11.46 -14.66
CA ARG A 196 3.64 -12.12 -14.44
C ARG A 196 3.24 -12.88 -15.70
N GLN A 197 2.67 -14.06 -15.53
CA GLN A 197 2.01 -14.78 -16.62
C GLN A 197 0.53 -14.42 -16.65
N ASP A 198 0.01 -14.08 -17.82
CA ASP A 198 -1.43 -13.94 -18.04
C ASP A 198 -2.10 -15.32 -18.22
N SER A 199 -3.42 -15.33 -18.13
CA SER A 199 -4.30 -16.47 -18.39
C SER A 199 -4.10 -17.12 -19.76
N THR A 200 -3.59 -16.38 -20.76
CA THR A 200 -3.23 -16.87 -22.10
C THR A 200 -1.89 -17.60 -22.16
N GLY A 201 -1.10 -17.54 -21.08
CA GLY A 201 0.25 -18.08 -21.02
C GLY A 201 1.35 -17.06 -21.33
N ASP A 202 0.99 -15.87 -21.83
CA ASP A 202 1.96 -14.82 -22.18
C ASP A 202 2.57 -14.18 -20.93
N VAL A 203 3.87 -13.86 -20.99
CA VAL A 203 4.58 -13.23 -19.87
C VAL A 203 4.75 -11.73 -20.09
N THR A 204 4.17 -10.97 -19.17
CA THR A 204 4.29 -9.52 -19.10
C THR A 204 5.20 -9.14 -17.94
N PHE A 205 6.12 -8.23 -18.18
CA PHE A 205 6.99 -7.65 -17.17
C PHE A 205 6.44 -6.29 -16.75
N SER A 206 6.58 -5.94 -15.48
CA SER A 206 6.25 -4.62 -14.96
C SER A 206 7.42 -4.03 -14.17
N VAL A 207 7.55 -2.71 -14.23
CA VAL A 207 8.54 -1.94 -13.45
C VAL A 207 7.96 -0.60 -13.04
N ASP A 208 8.43 -0.05 -11.92
CA ASP A 208 8.15 1.33 -11.55
C ASP A 208 8.52 2.29 -12.69
N GLU A 209 7.62 3.20 -13.04
CA GLU A 209 7.82 4.12 -14.17
C GLU A 209 9.07 4.99 -14.01
N SER A 210 9.41 5.37 -12.77
CA SER A 210 10.63 6.11 -12.45
C SER A 210 11.93 5.37 -12.80
N ARG A 211 11.88 4.04 -12.96
CA ARG A 211 13.02 3.20 -13.34
C ARG A 211 12.96 2.75 -14.79
N TRP A 212 11.85 3.00 -15.49
CA TRP A 212 11.59 2.50 -16.82
C TRP A 212 12.69 2.89 -17.81
N GLU A 213 13.07 4.16 -17.87
CA GLU A 213 14.12 4.67 -18.78
C GLU A 213 15.46 3.94 -18.61
N ARG A 214 15.81 3.62 -17.37
CA ARG A 214 17.02 2.87 -17.04
C ARG A 214 16.91 1.42 -17.53
N VAL A 215 15.76 0.79 -17.31
CA VAL A 215 15.50 -0.60 -17.71
C VAL A 215 15.42 -0.74 -19.24
N SER A 216 14.76 0.18 -19.93
CA SER A 216 14.63 0.13 -21.38
C SER A 216 15.97 0.28 -22.11
N THR A 217 16.91 1.04 -21.55
CA THR A 217 18.16 1.41 -22.22
C THR A 217 19.37 0.55 -21.80
N HIS A 218 19.39 0.06 -20.55
CA HIS A 218 20.60 -0.54 -19.98
C HIS A 218 20.45 -1.98 -19.47
N LEU A 219 19.31 -2.63 -19.74
CA LEU A 219 19.10 -4.03 -19.35
C LEU A 219 19.87 -4.97 -20.29
N SER A 220 20.72 -5.80 -19.71
CA SER A 220 21.50 -6.80 -20.45
C SER A 220 21.53 -8.13 -19.70
N VAL A 221 21.65 -9.23 -20.45
CA VAL A 221 21.67 -10.59 -19.93
C VAL A 221 22.89 -11.34 -20.45
N ARG A 222 23.48 -12.15 -19.58
CA ARG A 222 24.56 -13.08 -19.91
C ARG A 222 24.14 -14.47 -19.47
N GLY A 223 24.28 -15.46 -20.34
CA GLY A 223 24.07 -16.87 -20.02
C GLY A 223 25.37 -17.66 -19.98
N GLU A 224 25.25 -18.98 -20.07
CA GLU A 224 26.34 -19.95 -20.17
C GLU A 224 26.45 -20.53 -21.60
N GLY A 225 25.75 -19.94 -22.58
CA GLY A 225 25.76 -20.37 -23.97
C GLY A 225 24.59 -21.29 -24.36
N LYS A 226 23.63 -21.55 -23.45
CA LYS A 226 22.48 -22.41 -23.74
C LYS A 226 21.29 -21.58 -24.23
N ARG A 227 20.70 -20.75 -23.38
CA ARG A 227 19.60 -19.83 -23.75
C ARG A 227 20.13 -18.49 -24.23
N PHE A 228 21.21 -18.02 -23.59
CA PHE A 228 21.89 -16.77 -23.92
C PHE A 228 23.39 -16.98 -24.04
N ASN A 229 24.06 -16.18 -24.87
CA ASN A 229 25.50 -16.27 -25.07
C ASN A 229 26.27 -16.00 -23.76
N SER A 230 27.51 -16.47 -23.69
CA SER A 230 28.42 -16.26 -22.55
C SER A 230 28.87 -14.79 -22.40
N THR A 231 28.59 -13.94 -23.39
CA THR A 231 28.77 -12.49 -23.37
C THR A 231 27.47 -11.77 -23.06
N PHE A 232 27.54 -10.55 -22.52
CA PHE A 232 26.35 -9.73 -22.30
C PHE A 232 25.66 -9.38 -23.62
N SER A 233 24.40 -9.81 -23.78
CA SER A 233 23.50 -9.37 -24.83
C SER A 233 22.56 -8.30 -24.29
N SER A 234 22.33 -7.23 -25.05
CA SER A 234 21.36 -6.20 -24.68
C SER A 234 19.95 -6.74 -24.86
N LEU A 235 19.12 -6.67 -23.82
CA LEU A 235 17.69 -6.92 -23.95
C LEU A 235 17.04 -5.62 -24.44
N THR A 236 16.07 -5.72 -25.33
CA THR A 236 15.29 -4.57 -25.82
C THR A 236 13.85 -4.67 -25.31
N PRO A 237 13.57 -4.18 -24.08
CA PRO A 237 12.21 -4.10 -23.56
C PRO A 237 11.30 -3.32 -24.51
N LYS A 238 10.16 -3.92 -24.88
CA LYS A 238 9.11 -3.25 -25.65
C LYS A 238 7.98 -2.86 -24.70
N PRO A 239 7.78 -1.56 -24.42
CA PRO A 239 6.67 -1.13 -23.57
C PRO A 239 5.34 -1.47 -24.24
N GLU A 240 4.33 -1.73 -23.42
CA GLU A 240 2.94 -1.76 -23.88
C GLU A 240 2.58 -0.40 -24.51
N PRO A 241 1.89 -0.38 -25.67
CA PRO A 241 1.48 0.87 -26.29
C PRO A 241 0.52 1.64 -25.37
N ALA A 242 0.92 2.84 -24.95
CA ALA A 242 0.11 3.66 -24.06
C ALA A 242 -0.57 4.81 -24.81
N ILE A 243 -1.75 5.21 -24.32
CA ILE A 243 -2.53 6.33 -24.89
C ILE A 243 -1.70 7.63 -24.90
N GLY A 244 -0.91 7.87 -23.85
CA GLY A 244 -0.02 9.03 -23.79
C GLY A 244 1.01 9.08 -24.92
N ASP A 245 1.56 7.92 -25.33
CA ASP A 245 2.54 7.87 -26.42
C ASP A 245 1.89 8.16 -27.78
N VAL A 246 0.67 7.64 -27.96
CA VAL A 246 -0.17 7.93 -29.13
C VAL A 246 -0.43 9.44 -29.24
N LEU A 247 -0.81 10.08 -28.13
CA LEU A 247 -1.01 11.53 -28.10
C LEU A 247 0.28 12.31 -28.35
N LYS A 248 1.45 11.83 -27.89
CA LYS A 248 2.75 12.45 -28.22
C LYS A 248 3.04 12.37 -29.72
N GLN A 249 2.76 11.23 -30.36
CA GLN A 249 2.94 11.09 -31.81
C GLN A 249 2.01 12.02 -32.58
N ILE A 250 0.76 12.15 -32.13
CA ILE A 250 -0.23 13.08 -32.69
C ILE A 250 0.24 14.54 -32.52
N ALA A 251 0.75 14.90 -31.34
CA ALA A 251 1.30 16.22 -31.08
C ALA A 251 2.54 16.53 -31.94
N ALA A 252 3.35 15.52 -32.26
CA ALA A 252 4.48 15.66 -33.18
C ALA A 252 4.05 15.84 -34.64
N GLN A 253 2.87 15.33 -35.03
CA GLN A 253 2.33 15.38 -36.39
C GLN A 253 0.88 15.89 -36.40
N PRO A 254 0.65 17.16 -36.07
CA PRO A 254 -0.70 17.72 -35.93
C PRO A 254 -1.51 17.70 -37.23
N GLU A 255 -0.84 17.69 -38.39
CA GLU A 255 -1.51 17.62 -39.70
C GLU A 255 -2.26 16.30 -39.89
N ARG A 256 -1.78 15.21 -39.28
CA ARG A 256 -2.42 13.88 -39.32
C ARG A 256 -3.50 13.69 -38.25
N LEU A 257 -3.82 14.74 -37.46
CA LEU A 257 -4.84 14.65 -36.41
C LEU A 257 -6.20 14.22 -36.97
N ARG A 258 -6.54 14.62 -38.20
CA ARG A 258 -7.81 14.24 -38.84
C ARG A 258 -7.89 12.72 -39.08
N GLU A 259 -6.79 12.12 -39.48
CA GLU A 259 -6.68 10.67 -39.73
C GLU A 259 -6.69 9.89 -38.40
N ARG A 260 -6.10 10.46 -37.35
CA ARG A 260 -6.00 9.86 -36.00
C ARG A 260 -7.08 10.34 -35.03
N GLY A 261 -8.20 10.86 -35.53
CA GLY A 261 -9.24 11.47 -34.71
C GLY A 261 -9.92 10.50 -33.74
N THR A 262 -10.01 9.22 -34.09
CA THR A 262 -10.56 8.16 -33.23
C THR A 262 -9.72 7.95 -31.97
N GLU A 263 -8.39 7.94 -32.10
CA GLU A 263 -7.46 7.78 -30.99
C GLU A 263 -7.57 8.95 -29.98
N VAL A 264 -7.79 10.17 -30.49
CA VAL A 264 -8.03 11.37 -29.68
C VAL A 264 -9.35 11.25 -28.91
N LEU A 265 -10.39 10.71 -29.53
CA LEU A 265 -11.68 10.49 -28.88
C LEU A 265 -11.57 9.45 -27.76
N THR A 266 -10.89 8.33 -28.02
CA THR A 266 -10.63 7.31 -26.99
C THR A 266 -9.83 7.89 -25.82
N ALA A 267 -8.83 8.74 -26.10
CA ALA A 267 -8.08 9.42 -25.05
C ALA A 267 -8.96 10.38 -24.23
N LEU A 268 -9.81 11.18 -24.88
CA LEU A 268 -10.74 12.09 -24.22
C LEU A 268 -11.76 11.35 -23.35
N GLU A 269 -12.33 10.26 -23.85
CA GLU A 269 -13.27 9.42 -23.09
C GLU A 269 -12.59 8.84 -21.84
N GLN A 270 -11.39 8.30 -21.99
CA GLN A 270 -10.59 7.77 -20.89
C GLN A 270 -10.29 8.86 -19.84
N ILE A 271 -9.85 10.05 -20.26
CA ILE A 271 -9.58 11.17 -19.36
C ILE A 271 -10.86 11.61 -18.63
N THR A 272 -11.97 11.77 -19.37
CA THR A 272 -13.27 12.16 -18.80
C THR A 272 -13.76 11.16 -17.76
N HIS A 273 -13.65 9.86 -18.05
CA HIS A 273 -13.99 8.78 -17.13
C HIS A 273 -13.16 8.83 -15.85
N GLN A 274 -11.85 9.01 -15.98
CA GLN A 274 -10.94 9.07 -14.83
C GLN A 274 -11.15 10.32 -13.99
N ARG A 275 -11.48 11.46 -14.61
CA ARG A 275 -11.93 12.67 -13.90
C ARG A 275 -13.23 12.46 -13.14
N GLY A 276 -14.19 11.74 -13.72
CA GLY A 276 -15.42 11.35 -13.02
C GLY A 276 -15.12 10.53 -11.75
N LYS A 277 -14.22 9.55 -11.85
CA LYS A 277 -13.74 8.78 -10.67
C LYS A 277 -13.04 9.66 -9.64
N LEU A 278 -12.23 10.62 -10.07
CA LEU A 278 -11.57 11.58 -9.19
C LEU A 278 -12.56 12.47 -8.44
N ARG A 279 -13.61 12.96 -9.09
CA ARG A 279 -14.66 13.74 -8.43
C ARG A 279 -15.36 12.94 -7.33
N PHE A 280 -15.65 11.67 -7.59
CA PHE A 280 -16.20 10.78 -6.57
C PHE A 280 -15.23 10.58 -5.39
N GLN A 281 -13.93 10.44 -5.65
CA GLN A 281 -12.90 10.36 -4.61
C GLN A 281 -12.79 11.67 -3.81
N GLN A 282 -12.85 12.84 -4.48
CA GLN A 282 -12.86 14.15 -3.83
C GLN A 282 -14.04 14.28 -2.86
N GLU A 283 -15.24 13.89 -3.28
CA GLU A 283 -16.42 13.94 -2.44
C GLU A 283 -16.27 13.01 -1.23
N ARG A 284 -15.75 11.79 -1.41
CA ARG A 284 -15.46 10.88 -0.29
C ARG A 284 -14.45 11.45 0.70
N VAL A 285 -13.41 12.11 0.19
CA VAL A 285 -12.41 12.79 1.02
C VAL A 285 -13.05 13.95 1.78
N ARG A 286 -13.92 14.73 1.12
CA ARG A 286 -14.67 15.83 1.73
C ARG A 286 -15.60 15.35 2.83
N THR A 287 -16.46 14.36 2.59
CA THR A 287 -17.34 13.78 3.62
C THR A 287 -16.54 13.24 4.80
N ARG A 288 -15.35 12.67 4.54
CA ARG A 288 -14.45 12.19 5.59
C ARG A 288 -13.85 13.34 6.42
N ILE A 289 -13.47 14.45 5.78
CA ILE A 289 -13.02 15.68 6.46
C ILE A 289 -14.15 16.27 7.30
N GLU A 290 -15.36 16.33 6.76
CA GLU A 290 -16.55 16.83 7.47
C GLU A 290 -16.89 15.93 8.67
N GLY A 291 -16.82 14.60 8.53
CA GLY A 291 -16.95 13.67 9.65
C GLY A 291 -15.82 13.75 10.68
N MET A 292 -14.67 14.33 10.31
CA MET A 292 -13.56 14.60 11.23
C MET A 292 -13.65 15.94 11.91
N ALA A 293 -14.21 16.94 11.26
CA ALA A 293 -14.58 18.19 11.90
C ALA A 293 -15.69 17.87 12.89
N THR A 294 -15.34 17.47 14.11
CA THR A 294 -16.28 17.38 15.23
C THR A 294 -16.90 18.77 15.35
N PRO A 295 -18.17 18.97 14.95
CA PRO A 295 -18.83 20.22 15.25
C PRO A 295 -19.09 20.16 16.74
N TYR A 296 -18.20 20.75 17.53
CA TYR A 296 -18.55 21.01 18.92
C TYR A 296 -19.64 22.06 18.88
N GLU A 297 -20.86 21.67 19.22
CA GLU A 297 -21.84 22.64 19.68
C GLU A 297 -21.19 23.45 20.82
N PRO A 298 -21.34 24.79 20.88
CA PRO A 298 -20.71 25.61 21.90
C PRO A 298 -20.93 25.09 23.33
N GLN A 299 -22.09 24.48 23.57
CA GLN A 299 -22.44 23.84 24.84
C GLN A 299 -21.64 22.56 25.12
N GLN A 300 -21.36 21.74 24.11
CA GLN A 300 -20.54 20.53 24.26
C GLN A 300 -19.06 20.90 24.48
N ALA A 301 -18.55 21.94 23.82
CA ALA A 301 -17.20 22.44 24.08
C ALA A 301 -17.05 22.92 25.54
N LEU A 302 -18.05 23.65 26.05
CA LEU A 302 -18.07 24.09 27.44
C LEU A 302 -18.16 22.92 28.42
N ALA A 303 -19.05 21.95 28.18
CA ALA A 303 -19.22 20.78 29.05
C ALA A 303 -17.93 19.93 29.11
N VAL A 304 -17.26 19.71 27.96
CA VAL A 304 -15.98 19.00 27.92
C VAL A 304 -14.88 19.78 28.63
N SER A 305 -14.85 21.10 28.50
CA SER A 305 -13.88 21.96 29.20
C SER A 305 -14.09 21.97 30.72
N GLN A 306 -15.34 21.95 31.16
CA GLN A 306 -15.71 21.86 32.58
C GLN A 306 -15.34 20.49 33.16
N ALA A 307 -15.71 19.40 32.47
CA ALA A 307 -15.35 18.04 32.88
C ALA A 307 -13.82 17.86 32.94
N LEU A 308 -13.07 18.48 32.02
CA LEU A 308 -11.62 18.52 32.07
C LEU A 308 -11.10 19.27 33.30
N GLY A 309 -11.65 20.45 33.58
CA GLY A 309 -11.30 21.25 34.75
C GLY A 309 -11.52 20.50 36.06
N GLU A 310 -12.67 19.84 36.19
CA GLU A 310 -13.00 18.99 37.33
C GLU A 310 -12.04 17.81 37.46
N HIS A 311 -11.70 17.15 36.34
CA HIS A 311 -10.77 16.03 36.36
C HIS A 311 -9.33 16.45 36.76
N LEU A 312 -8.86 17.61 36.29
CA LEU A 312 -7.55 18.17 36.68
C LEU A 312 -7.55 18.64 38.14
N GLN A 313 -8.65 19.19 38.61
CA GLN A 313 -8.80 19.57 40.02
C GLN A 313 -8.80 18.34 40.92
N ASN A 314 -9.51 17.28 40.53
CA ASN A 314 -9.55 16.02 41.27
C ASN A 314 -8.19 15.30 41.26
N SER A 315 -7.45 15.31 40.14
CA SER A 315 -6.11 14.72 40.10
C SER A 315 -5.10 15.47 40.97
N SER A 316 -5.22 16.80 41.11
CA SER A 316 -4.38 17.57 42.04
C SER A 316 -4.55 17.11 43.50
N SER A 317 -5.77 16.74 43.90
CA SER A 317 -6.04 16.19 45.23
C SER A 317 -5.40 14.80 45.41
N GLN A 318 -5.36 13.98 44.36
CA GLN A 318 -4.68 12.68 44.36
C GLN A 318 -3.16 12.82 44.45
N PHE A 319 -2.56 13.83 43.81
CA PHE A 319 -1.14 14.13 44.01
C PHE A 319 -0.85 14.61 45.44
N SER A 320 -1.74 15.42 46.03
CA SER A 320 -1.59 15.86 47.41
C SER A 320 -1.70 14.72 48.43
N SER A 321 -2.63 13.78 48.23
CA SER A 321 -2.81 12.62 49.10
C SER A 321 -1.65 11.62 48.95
N LEU A 322 -1.13 11.43 47.73
CA LEU A 322 0.06 10.62 47.49
C LEU A 322 1.31 11.24 48.15
N ASN A 323 1.47 12.56 48.07
CA ASN A 323 2.58 13.26 48.71
C ASN A 323 2.45 13.21 50.26
N GLN A 324 1.24 13.29 50.78
CA GLN A 324 0.96 13.12 52.22
C GLN A 324 1.23 11.68 52.68
N ALA A 325 0.87 10.67 51.88
CA ALA A 325 1.16 9.27 52.16
C ALA A 325 2.66 8.97 52.11
N LEU A 326 3.39 9.53 51.13
CA LEU A 326 4.85 9.46 51.05
C LEU A 326 5.52 10.14 52.26
N SER A 327 5.02 11.32 52.65
CA SER A 327 5.51 12.02 53.84
C SER A 327 5.22 11.25 55.13
N ALA A 328 4.08 10.57 55.22
CA ALA A 328 3.72 9.70 56.35
C ALA A 328 4.61 8.44 56.39
N GLN A 329 4.92 7.83 55.23
CA GLN A 329 5.89 6.74 55.13
C GLN A 329 7.31 7.18 55.52
N ALA A 330 7.73 8.37 55.09
CA ALA A 330 9.02 8.95 55.46
C ALA A 330 9.12 9.27 56.97
N ASN A 331 8.00 9.53 57.64
CA ASN A 331 7.91 9.81 59.08
C ASN A 331 7.47 8.62 59.93
N VAL A 332 7.48 7.38 59.41
CA VAL A 332 7.36 6.19 60.26
C VAL A 332 8.59 6.16 61.17
N ARG A 333 8.41 6.67 62.39
CA ARG A 333 9.50 6.90 63.34
C ARG A 333 10.22 5.59 63.64
N LEU A 334 11.55 5.68 63.73
CA LEU A 334 12.46 4.64 64.22
C LEU A 334 11.99 3.92 65.51
N GLY A 335 11.08 4.53 66.27
CA GLY A 335 10.42 3.95 67.44
C GLY A 335 9.57 2.71 67.16
N THR A 336 8.90 2.61 66.00
CA THR A 336 8.14 1.39 65.65
C THR A 336 9.08 0.23 65.31
N VAL A 337 10.26 0.52 64.75
CA VAL A 337 11.30 -0.48 64.50
C VAL A 337 11.94 -0.94 65.82
N LYS A 338 12.08 -0.05 66.81
CA LYS A 338 12.64 -0.42 68.13
C LYS A 338 11.70 -1.30 68.97
N ASN A 339 10.39 -1.18 68.82
CA ASN A 339 9.42 -2.07 69.49
C ASN A 339 9.26 -3.45 68.81
N LEU A 340 9.79 -3.63 67.59
CA LEU A 340 9.80 -4.92 66.89
C LEU A 340 11.14 -5.67 67.04
N LEU A 341 12.16 -5.04 67.63
CA LEU A 341 13.46 -5.63 67.94
C LEU A 341 13.76 -5.69 69.45
N GLY A 342 12.73 -5.56 70.29
CA GLY A 342 12.81 -5.79 71.74
C GLY A 342 12.56 -7.24 72.08
#